data_AF-A0A1Q6RVE0-F1
#
_entry.id   AF-A0A1Q6RVE0-F1
#
_cell.length_a   1.000
_cell.length_b   1.000
_cell.length_c   1.000
_cell.angle_alpha   90.00
_cell.angle_beta   90.00
_cell.angle_gamma   90.00
#
_symmetry.space_group_name_H-M   'P 1'
#
loop_
_entity.id
_entity.type
_entity.pdbx_description
1 polymer ?
#
loop_
_entity_poly.entity_id
_entity_poly.type
_entity_poly.pdbx_seq_one_letter_code
_entity_poly.pdbx_strand_id
1 'polypeptide(L)' 'MQYETLTDLLNNEAGAYNYFYSLSPEMQTSLWQRTDIRSLTQLRQAAADEQIQRRPGAF' A
#
# COMPACT_ATOMS: atom_id res chain seq x y z
N MET A 1 3.98 18.00 1.79
CA MET A 1 4.21 17.21 3.02
C MET A 1 4.55 15.81 2.56
N GLN A 2 5.81 15.39 2.67
CA GLN A 2 6.23 14.01 2.37
C GLN A 2 6.36 13.28 3.69
N TYR A 3 5.65 12.17 3.83
CA TYR A 3 5.67 11.36 5.04
C TYR A 3 6.93 10.50 5.06
N GLU A 4 7.61 10.40 6.21
CA GLU A 4 8.88 9.68 6.31
C GLU A 4 8.71 8.17 6.24
N THR A 5 7.56 7.66 6.67
CA THR A 5 7.26 6.23 6.70
C THR A 5 5.79 5.95 6.34
N LEU A 6 5.51 4.72 5.92
CA LEU A 6 4.15 4.23 5.70
C LEU A 6 3.29 4.46 6.96
N THR A 7 3.83 4.18 8.14
CA THR A 7 3.16 4.39 9.42
C THR A 7 2.76 5.85 9.63
N ASP A 8 3.65 6.79 9.31
CA ASP A 8 3.39 8.22 9.42
C ASP A 8 2.30 8.69 8.44
N LEU A 9 2.33 8.18 7.20
CA LEU A 9 1.25 8.37 6.23
C LEU A 9 -0.10 7.84 6.75
N LEU A 10 -0.11 6.63 7.32
CA LEU A 10 -1.33 6.02 7.87
C LEU A 10 -1.84 6.76 9.12
N ASN A 11 -0.96 7.35 9.92
CA ASN A 11 -1.34 8.11 11.11
C ASN A 11 -1.85 9.51 10.76
N ASN A 12 -1.27 10.16 9.74
CA ASN A 12 -1.59 11.55 9.42
C ASN A 12 -2.65 11.68 8.30
N GLU A 13 -2.87 10.64 7.50
CA GLU A 13 -3.79 10.63 6.37
C GLU A 13 -4.87 9.54 6.55
N ALA A 14 -6.05 9.95 7.00
CA ALA A 14 -7.17 9.03 7.24
C ALA A 14 -7.62 8.31 5.96
N GLY A 15 -7.44 8.92 4.78
CA GLY A 15 -7.73 8.29 3.49
C GLY A 15 -6.78 7.12 3.21
N ALA A 16 -5.50 7.28 3.52
CA ALA A 16 -4.51 6.20 3.42
C ALA A 16 -4.79 5.09 4.43
N TYR A 17 -5.09 5.45 5.68
CA TYR A 17 -5.49 4.48 6.71
C TYR A 17 -6.67 3.63 6.26
N ASN A 18 -7.77 4.28 5.84
CA ASN A 18 -8.99 3.58 5.46
C ASN A 18 -8.75 2.70 4.22
N TYR A 19 -8.04 3.22 3.21
CA TYR A 19 -7.70 2.44 2.02
C TYR A 19 -6.84 1.22 2.36
N PHE A 20 -5.82 1.39 3.21
CA PHE A 20 -4.92 0.31 3.58
C PHE A 20 -5.65 -0.83 4.32
N TYR A 21 -6.51 -0.48 5.27
CA TYR A 21 -7.32 -1.46 6.01
C TYR A 21 -8.47 -2.06 5.18
N SER A 22 -8.87 -1.42 4.07
CA SER A 22 -9.80 -2.00 3.09
C SER A 22 -9.17 -3.06 2.20
N LEU A 23 -7.84 -3.12 2.11
CA LEU A 23 -7.13 -4.13 1.31
C LEU A 23 -7.11 -5.49 2.02
N SER A 24 -6.94 -6.56 1.25
CA SER A 24 -6.77 -7.91 1.81
C SER A 24 -5.54 -7.99 2.72
N PRO A 25 -5.56 -8.80 3.79
CA PRO A 25 -4.47 -8.89 4.76
C PRO A 25 -3.12 -9.27 4.12
N GLU A 26 -3.12 -10.10 3.08
CA GLU A 26 -1.88 -10.40 2.33
C GLU A 26 -1.33 -9.16 1.59
N MET A 27 -2.19 -8.34 0.99
CA MET A 27 -1.74 -7.09 0.36
C MET A 27 -1.24 -6.11 1.42
N GLN A 28 -1.90 -6.03 2.58
CA GLN A 28 -1.41 -5.24 3.71
C GLN A 28 -0.01 -5.69 4.11
N THR A 29 0.24 -6.99 4.24
CA THR A 29 1.57 -7.53 4.55
C THR A 29 2.60 -7.19 3.48
N SER A 30 2.29 -7.35 2.20
CA SER A 30 3.23 -6.98 1.12
C SER A 30 3.51 -5.48 1.07
N LEU A 31 2.50 -4.65 1.30
CA LEU A 31 2.65 -3.19 1.35
C LEU A 31 3.41 -2.74 2.59
N TRP A 32 3.24 -3.42 3.73
CA TRP A 32 4.05 -3.23 4.93
C TRP A 32 5.53 -3.57 4.71
N GLN A 33 5.84 -4.54 3.85
CA GLN A 33 7.22 -4.84 3.45
C GLN A 33 7.81 -3.78 2.50
N ARG A 34 6.97 -2.97 1.84
CA ARG A 34 7.41 -1.87 0.98
C ARG A 34 7.62 -0.59 1.78
N THR A 35 8.87 -0.33 2.16
CA THR A 35 9.30 0.89 2.86
C THR A 35 9.23 2.16 1.99
N ASP A 36 8.95 2.03 0.70
CA ASP A 36 8.91 3.15 -0.25
C ASP A 36 7.58 3.95 -0.19
N ILE A 37 6.54 3.40 0.45
CA ILE A 37 5.22 4.02 0.46
C ILE A 37 5.19 5.22 1.41
N ARG A 38 5.25 6.42 0.82
CA ARG A 38 5.23 7.71 1.54
C ARG A 38 4.04 8.59 1.16
N SER A 39 3.11 8.09 0.36
CA SER A 39 1.93 8.83 -0.11
C SER A 39 0.78 7.88 -0.49
N LEU A 40 -0.45 8.38 -0.43
CA LEU A 40 -1.65 7.63 -0.87
C LEU A 40 -1.50 7.10 -2.31
N THR A 41 -0.93 7.90 -3.22
CA THR A 41 -0.68 7.48 -4.61
C THR A 41 0.25 6.27 -4.67
N GLN A 42 1.34 6.27 -3.89
CA GLN A 42 2.29 5.15 -3.83
C GLN A 42 1.65 3.91 -3.19
N LEU A 43 0.81 4.09 -2.17
CA LEU A 43 0.05 3.02 -1.54
C LEU A 43 -0.86 2.31 -2.56
N ARG A 44 -1.61 3.09 -3.35
CA ARG A 44 -2.47 2.56 -4.43
C ARG A 44 -1.66 1.89 -5.52
N GLN A 45 -0.56 2.51 -5.93
CA GLN A 45 0.30 2.01 -6.99
C GLN A 45 0.99 0.71 -6.59
N ALA A 46 1.49 0.64 -5.36
CA ALA A 46 2.05 -0.59 -4.80
C ALA A 46 0.99 -1.68 -4.62
N ALA A 47 -0.25 -1.32 -4.26
CA ALA A 47 -1.35 -2.28 -4.14
C ALA A 47 -1.76 -2.85 -5.51
N ALA A 48 -1.83 -1.98 -6.51
CA ALA A 48 -2.11 -2.37 -7.89
C ALA A 48 -0.99 -3.24 -8.47
N ASP A 49 0.27 -2.89 -8.19
CA ASP A 49 1.44 -3.65 -8.61
C ASP A 49 1.49 -5.03 -7.94
N GLU A 50 1.22 -5.12 -6.63
CA GLU A 50 1.04 -6.40 -5.94
C GLU A 50 -0.10 -7.22 -6.55
N GLN A 51 -1.24 -6.59 -6.85
CA GLN A 51 -2.37 -7.27 -7.48
C GLN A 51 -2.03 -7.80 -8.88
N ILE A 52 -1.22 -7.06 -9.65
CA ILE A 52 -0.73 -7.48 -10.97
C ILE A 52 0.27 -8.63 -10.83
N GLN A 53 1.22 -8.53 -9.88
CA GLN A 53 2.25 -9.54 -9.64
C GLN A 53 1.67 -10.83 -9.04
N ARG A 54 0.59 -10.72 -8.27
CA ARG A 54 -0.16 -11.85 -7.70
C ARG A 54 -1.08 -12.55 -8.70
N ARG A 55 -1.23 -12.05 -9.93
CA ARG A 55 -1.99 -12.75 -10.97
C ARG A 55 -1.12 -13.91 -11.47
N PRO A 56 -1.39 -15.17 -11.06
CA PRO A 56 -0.57 -16.29 -11.51
C PRO A 56 -1.03 -16.62 -12.93
N GLY A 57 -0.17 -16.34 -13.91
CA GLY A 57 -0.27 -16.87 -15.27
C GLY A 57 -1.40 -16.30 -16.13
N ALA A 58 -1.03 -15.42 -17.06
CA ALA A 58 -1.34 -15.76 -18.44
C ALA A 58 -0.17 -16.64 -18.91
N PHE A 59 -0.36 -17.96 -18.80
CA PHE A 59 0.44 -18.95 -19.52
C PHE A 59 0.27 -18.74 -21.03
#